data_AF-A0A920QS40-F1
#
_entry.id   AF-A0A920QS40-F1
#
_cell.length_a   1.000
_cell.length_b   1.000
_cell.length_c   1.000
_cell.angle_alpha   90.00
_cell.angle_beta   90.00
_cell.angle_gamma   90.00
#
_symmetry.space_group_name_H-M   'P 1'
#
loop_
_entity.id
_entity.type
_entity.pdbx_description
1 polymer ?
#
loop_
_entity_poly.entity_id
_entity_poly.type
_entity_poly.pdbx_seq_one_letter_code
_entity_poly.pdbx_strand_id
1 'polypeptide(L)'
;MRIAAIPLSEDHLRELSDAVQSIAESDARGVVLAAEGPVFSSGHDFNDMHGRDLNEMKRLLAFCGEFMQLLQCIPQPVIAQVEGLATAAGCQLVASCDLAVAGESVRFSDARRRRRVVLPHTRCGAGARSWSKARGRNAAHR
;
A
#
# COMPACT_ATOMS: atom_id res chain seq x y z
N MET A 1 6.28 13.01 3.64
CA MET A 1 4.87 13.45 3.54
C MET A 1 3.97 12.27 3.93
N ARG A 2 2.85 12.50 4.66
CA ARG A 2 1.90 11.44 5.04
C ARG A 2 0.70 11.49 4.10
N ILE A 3 0.25 10.34 3.60
CA ILE A 3 -0.91 10.22 2.73
C ILE A 3 -1.88 9.19 3.32
N ALA A 4 -3.17 9.52 3.35
CA ALA A 4 -4.22 8.69 3.94
C ALA A 4 -4.55 7.46 3.06
N ALA A 5 -4.49 6.26 3.66
CA ALA A 5 -5.00 5.02 3.05
C ALA A 5 -6.36 4.67 3.68
N ILE A 6 -7.43 4.71 2.90
CA ILE A 6 -8.77 4.12 3.14
C ILE A 6 -9.46 4.04 1.75
N PRO A 7 -10.69 3.49 1.63
CA PRO A 7 -11.03 2.55 0.54
C PRO A 7 -10.54 3.02 -0.84
N LEU A 8 -10.01 2.08 -1.63
CA LEU A 8 -9.47 2.38 -2.96
C LEU A 8 -10.61 2.59 -3.96
N SER A 9 -11.46 3.60 -3.70
CA SER A 9 -12.43 4.10 -4.67
C SER A 9 -11.70 4.76 -5.83
N GLU A 10 -12.39 4.94 -6.95
CA GLU A 10 -11.81 5.58 -8.13
C GLU A 10 -11.31 7.01 -7.83
N ASP A 11 -12.12 7.80 -7.13
CA ASP A 11 -11.78 9.18 -6.77
C ASP A 11 -10.57 9.24 -5.83
N HIS A 12 -10.53 8.35 -4.84
CA HIS A 12 -9.41 8.29 -3.89
C HIS A 12 -8.12 7.87 -4.61
N LEU A 13 -8.19 6.91 -5.55
CA LEU A 13 -7.05 6.54 -6.38
C LEU A 13 -6.53 7.69 -7.25
N ARG A 14 -7.43 8.55 -7.78
CA ARG A 14 -7.03 9.75 -8.54
C ARG A 14 -6.32 10.75 -7.65
N GLU A 15 -6.90 11.08 -6.50
CA GLU A 15 -6.29 12.01 -5.54
C GLU A 15 -4.89 11.53 -5.09
N LEU A 16 -4.77 10.23 -4.78
CA LEU A 16 -3.48 9.62 -4.43
C LEU A 16 -2.48 9.69 -5.59
N SER A 17 -2.92 9.41 -6.81
CA SER A 17 -2.05 9.43 -7.99
C SER A 17 -1.50 10.82 -8.23
N ASP A 18 -2.35 11.84 -8.18
CA ASP A 18 -1.95 13.24 -8.37
C ASP A 18 -0.99 13.70 -7.27
N ALA A 19 -1.27 13.34 -6.01
CA ALA A 19 -0.39 13.65 -4.89
C ALA A 19 0.98 12.97 -5.03
N VAL A 20 1.02 11.70 -5.44
CA VAL A 20 2.28 10.96 -5.63
C VAL A 20 3.08 11.50 -6.81
N GLN A 21 2.42 11.88 -7.92
CA GLN A 21 3.10 12.52 -9.06
C GLN A 21 3.71 13.87 -8.67
N SER A 22 2.96 14.71 -7.93
CA SER A 22 3.50 15.97 -7.41
C SER A 22 4.70 15.75 -6.48
N ILE A 23 4.63 14.72 -5.63
CA ILE A 23 5.76 14.37 -4.76
C ILE A 23 6.96 13.90 -5.58
N ALA A 24 6.75 13.14 -6.67
CA ALA A 24 7.81 12.62 -7.52
C ALA A 24 8.75 13.73 -8.04
N GLU A 25 8.18 14.91 -8.30
CA GLU A 25 8.89 16.09 -8.81
C GLU A 25 9.40 17.04 -7.71
N SER A 26 9.10 16.74 -6.44
CA SER A 26 9.48 17.58 -5.29
C SER A 26 10.82 17.18 -4.65
N ASP A 27 11.30 18.03 -3.74
CA ASP A 27 12.47 17.77 -2.88
C ASP A 27 12.17 16.85 -1.68
N ALA A 28 10.95 16.30 -1.61
CA ALA A 28 10.55 15.39 -0.55
C ALA A 28 11.52 14.20 -0.44
N ARG A 29 11.84 13.81 0.79
CA ARG A 29 12.79 12.73 1.08
C ARG A 29 12.15 11.35 1.15
N GLY A 30 10.82 11.27 1.11
CA GLY A 30 10.06 10.03 1.28
C GLY A 30 8.56 10.27 1.44
N VAL A 31 7.81 9.23 1.11
CA VAL A 31 6.36 9.14 1.27
C VAL A 31 6.05 8.16 2.39
N VAL A 32 5.09 8.50 3.24
CA VAL A 32 4.53 7.59 4.24
C VAL A 32 3.05 7.42 3.94
N LEU A 33 2.64 6.23 3.52
CA LEU A 33 1.23 5.87 3.41
C LEU A 33 0.76 5.40 4.78
N ALA A 34 -0.21 6.09 5.37
CA ALA A 34 -0.74 5.76 6.68
C ALA A 34 -2.26 5.88 6.66
N ALA A 35 -2.96 5.07 7.44
CA ALA A 35 -4.39 5.23 7.65
C ALA A 35 -4.66 5.77 9.04
N GLU A 36 -5.78 6.46 9.20
CA GLU A 36 -6.33 6.80 10.51
C GLU A 36 -7.48 5.84 10.84
N GLY A 37 -7.44 5.26 12.04
CA GLY A 37 -8.49 4.36 12.52
C GLY A 37 -8.13 2.86 12.44
N PRO A 38 -9.13 1.96 12.61
CA PRO A 38 -8.90 0.54 12.85
C PRO A 38 -8.58 -0.27 11.59
N VAL A 39 -8.61 0.34 10.40
CA VAL A 39 -8.41 -0.32 9.10
C VAL A 39 -7.43 0.50 8.28
N PHE A 40 -6.34 -0.14 7.85
CA PHE A 40 -5.36 0.47 6.95
C PHE A 40 -5.89 0.62 5.52
N SER A 41 -6.51 -0.43 5.00
CA SER A 41 -7.22 -0.38 3.72
C SER A 41 -8.11 -1.61 3.61
N SER A 42 -9.40 -1.37 3.38
CA SER A 42 -10.40 -2.43 3.16
C SER A 42 -10.35 -3.01 1.74
N GLY A 43 -9.46 -2.52 0.86
CA GLY A 43 -9.45 -2.84 -0.57
C GLY A 43 -10.37 -1.91 -1.37
N HIS A 44 -10.88 -2.39 -2.51
CA HIS A 44 -11.89 -1.65 -3.28
C HIS A 44 -13.19 -1.56 -2.49
N ASP A 45 -13.85 -0.40 -2.58
CA ASP A 45 -15.19 -0.25 -2.04
C ASP A 45 -16.17 -1.09 -2.89
N PHE A 46 -16.90 -2.00 -2.24
CA PHE A 46 -17.90 -2.82 -2.89
C PHE A 46 -19.07 -1.98 -3.44
N ASN A 47 -19.36 -0.80 -2.85
CA ASN A 47 -20.31 0.14 -3.42
C ASN A 47 -19.84 0.68 -4.78
N ASP A 48 -18.53 0.88 -4.95
CA ASP A 48 -17.95 1.32 -6.21
C ASP A 48 -17.99 0.21 -7.28
N MET A 49 -18.08 -1.04 -6.86
CA MET A 49 -18.24 -2.17 -7.78
C MET A 49 -19.72 -2.45 -8.13
N HIS A 50 -20.66 -1.95 -7.33
CA HIS A 50 -22.08 -2.26 -7.47
C HIS A 50 -22.71 -1.44 -8.61
N GLY A 51 -23.21 -2.12 -9.64
CA GLY A 51 -23.86 -1.47 -10.80
C GLY A 51 -22.92 -1.10 -11.95
N ARG A 52 -21.61 -1.31 -11.79
CA ARG A 52 -20.64 -1.21 -12.88
C ARG A 52 -20.68 -2.44 -13.79
N ASP A 53 -20.49 -2.23 -15.09
CA ASP A 53 -20.29 -3.32 -16.03
C ASP A 53 -18.88 -3.92 -15.92
N LEU A 54 -18.67 -5.05 -16.59
CA LEU A 54 -17.38 -5.76 -16.56
C LEU A 54 -16.21 -4.89 -17.09
N ASN A 55 -16.45 -4.01 -18.05
CA ASN A 55 -15.41 -3.15 -18.61
C ASN A 55 -15.05 -2.02 -17.63
N GLU A 56 -16.04 -1.43 -16.98
CA GLU A 56 -15.84 -0.42 -15.94
C GLU A 56 -15.06 -0.99 -14.75
N MET A 57 -15.40 -2.20 -14.30
CA MET A 57 -14.64 -2.92 -13.28
C MET A 57 -13.19 -3.17 -13.70
N LYS A 58 -12.96 -3.60 -14.95
CA LYS A 58 -11.61 -3.82 -15.47
C LYS A 58 -10.79 -2.53 -15.52
N ARG A 59 -11.40 -1.40 -15.89
CA ARG A 59 -10.73 -0.09 -15.91
C ARG A 59 -10.31 0.33 -14.50
N LEU A 60 -11.19 0.18 -13.51
CA LEU A 60 -10.86 0.50 -12.12
C LEU A 60 -9.70 -0.36 -11.60
N LEU A 61 -9.72 -1.67 -11.85
CA LEU A 61 -8.64 -2.58 -11.47
C LEU A 61 -7.32 -2.27 -12.19
N ALA A 62 -7.39 -1.90 -13.47
CA ALA A 62 -6.22 -1.49 -14.24
C ALA A 62 -5.63 -0.19 -13.69
N PHE A 63 -6.46 0.81 -13.39
CA PHE A 63 -6.04 2.08 -12.81
C PHE A 63 -5.41 1.90 -11.41
N CYS A 64 -6.00 1.02 -10.58
CA CYS A 64 -5.38 0.58 -9.34
C CYS A 64 -3.99 -0.01 -9.58
N GLY A 65 -3.82 -0.89 -10.58
CA GLY A 65 -2.52 -1.45 -10.98
C GLY A 65 -1.49 -0.40 -11.42
N GLU A 66 -1.92 0.59 -12.20
CA GLU A 66 -1.08 1.72 -12.62
C GLU A 66 -0.60 2.56 -11.43
N PHE A 67 -1.49 2.84 -10.48
CA PHE A 67 -1.13 3.54 -9.25
C PHE A 67 -0.11 2.75 -8.41
N MET A 68 -0.28 1.43 -8.31
CA MET A 68 0.69 0.56 -7.63
C MET A 68 2.07 0.60 -8.29
N GLN A 69 2.11 0.68 -9.63
CA GLN A 69 3.35 0.81 -10.38
C GLN A 69 3.98 2.20 -10.18
N LEU A 70 3.19 3.27 -10.16
CA LEU A 70 3.65 4.62 -9.86
C LEU A 70 4.41 4.67 -8.54
N LEU A 71 3.84 4.10 -7.46
CA LEU A 71 4.49 4.02 -6.15
C LEU A 71 5.87 3.35 -6.19
N GLN A 72 6.06 2.36 -7.08
CA GLN A 72 7.33 1.64 -7.24
C GLN A 72 8.35 2.40 -8.12
N CYS A 73 7.89 3.38 -8.90
CA CYS A 73 8.71 4.07 -9.90
C CYS A 73 9.19 5.45 -9.44
N ILE A 74 8.56 6.07 -8.44
CA ILE A 74 8.98 7.39 -7.96
C ILE A 74 10.39 7.37 -7.33
N PRO A 75 11.14 8.48 -7.40
CA PRO A 75 12.50 8.53 -6.87
C PRO A 75 12.57 8.63 -5.34
N GLN A 76 11.47 8.91 -4.65
CA GLN A 76 11.38 8.98 -3.19
C GLN A 76 11.01 7.61 -2.61
N PRO A 77 11.59 7.20 -1.46
CA PRO A 77 11.20 5.96 -0.82
C PRO A 77 9.76 6.01 -0.27
N VAL A 78 8.99 4.95 -0.43
CA VAL A 78 7.57 4.84 -0.01
C VAL A 78 7.38 3.86 1.14
N ILE A 79 6.99 4.35 2.32
CA ILE A 79 6.82 3.53 3.52
C ILE A 79 5.33 3.37 3.85
N ALA A 80 4.83 2.15 3.97
CA ALA A 80 3.50 1.88 4.52
C ALA A 80 3.57 1.80 6.05
N GLN A 81 2.91 2.73 6.75
CA GLN A 81 2.62 2.62 8.18
C GLN A 81 1.26 1.94 8.35
N VAL A 82 1.29 0.65 8.63
CA VAL A 82 0.10 -0.21 8.70
C VAL A 82 -0.35 -0.36 10.14
N GLU A 83 -1.60 0.02 10.39
CA GLU A 83 -2.30 -0.21 11.64
C GLU A 83 -3.60 -0.97 11.39
N GLY A 84 -4.04 -1.78 12.36
CA GLY A 84 -5.32 -2.49 12.28
C GLY A 84 -5.39 -3.55 11.16
N LEU A 85 -6.33 -3.41 10.23
CA LEU A 85 -6.62 -4.40 9.19
C LEU A 85 -6.24 -3.91 7.78
N ALA A 86 -5.55 -4.73 6.99
CA ALA A 86 -5.36 -4.53 5.56
C ALA A 86 -5.91 -5.75 4.79
N THR A 87 -6.76 -5.54 3.78
CA THR A 87 -7.42 -6.64 3.05
C THR A 87 -7.32 -6.46 1.54
N ALA A 88 -7.27 -7.58 0.79
CA ALA A 88 -7.29 -7.59 -0.68
C ALA A 88 -6.33 -6.58 -1.33
N ALA A 89 -6.84 -5.58 -2.06
CA ALA A 89 -6.04 -4.52 -2.68
C ALA A 89 -5.25 -3.66 -1.66
N GLY A 90 -5.68 -3.61 -0.39
CA GLY A 90 -4.89 -3.04 0.70
C GLY A 90 -3.62 -3.83 1.01
N CYS A 91 -3.62 -5.15 0.88
CA CYS A 91 -2.39 -5.95 0.97
C CYS A 91 -1.46 -5.70 -0.22
N GLN A 92 -2.04 -5.54 -1.42
CA GLN A 92 -1.28 -5.17 -2.62
C GLN A 92 -0.64 -3.78 -2.47
N LEU A 93 -1.34 -2.80 -1.91
CA LEU A 93 -0.79 -1.48 -1.62
C LEU A 93 0.45 -1.54 -0.74
N VAL A 94 0.37 -2.30 0.36
CA VAL A 94 1.51 -2.51 1.26
C VAL A 94 2.66 -3.23 0.56
N ALA A 95 2.37 -4.18 -0.33
CA ALA A 95 3.38 -4.92 -1.09
C ALA A 95 4.07 -4.09 -2.18
N SER A 96 3.41 -3.03 -2.67
CA SER A 96 3.98 -2.08 -3.63
C SER A 96 4.88 -1.05 -2.97
N CYS A 97 4.80 -0.89 -1.65
CA CYS A 97 5.65 0.02 -0.89
C CYS A 97 7.05 -0.56 -0.72
N ASP A 98 7.99 0.35 -0.52
CA ASP A 98 9.39 0.04 -0.28
C ASP A 98 9.62 -0.65 1.06
N LEU A 99 8.94 -0.15 2.10
CA LEU A 99 9.01 -0.71 3.43
C LEU A 99 7.63 -0.66 4.06
N ALA A 100 7.31 -1.67 4.87
CA ALA A 100 6.10 -1.68 5.68
C ALA A 100 6.48 -1.71 7.17
N VAL A 101 5.94 -0.78 7.95
CA VAL A 101 5.98 -0.80 9.41
C VAL A 101 4.59 -1.17 9.87
N ALA A 102 4.44 -2.38 10.44
CA ALA A 102 3.16 -2.87 10.91
C ALA A 102 3.13 -2.94 12.44
N GLY A 103 2.06 -2.39 13.03
CA GLY A 103 1.75 -2.56 14.46
C GLY A 103 1.63 -4.04 14.87
N GLU A 104 1.78 -4.30 16.16
CA GLU A 104 1.85 -5.68 16.67
C GLU A 104 0.60 -6.52 16.39
N SER A 105 -0.54 -5.84 16.43
CA SER A 105 -1.89 -6.38 16.31
C SER A 105 -2.39 -6.41 14.87
N VAL A 106 -1.61 -5.93 13.90
CA VAL A 106 -2.04 -5.82 12.50
C VAL A 106 -2.46 -7.18 11.94
N ARG A 107 -3.51 -7.16 11.14
CA ARG A 107 -3.99 -8.32 10.39
C ARG A 107 -3.97 -7.99 8.90
N PHE A 108 -3.32 -8.84 8.13
CA PHE A 108 -3.40 -8.84 6.68
C PHE A 108 -4.37 -9.97 6.29
N SER A 109 -5.45 -9.62 5.61
CA SER A 109 -6.43 -10.60 5.11
C SER A 109 -6.33 -10.62 3.58
N ASP A 110 -5.27 -11.27 3.12
CA ASP A 110 -5.31 -12.06 1.89
C ASP A 110 -5.21 -13.53 2.31
N ALA A 111 -5.65 -14.45 1.45
CA ALA A 111 -5.69 -15.89 1.72
C ALA A 111 -4.32 -16.57 2.01
N ARG A 112 -3.22 -15.86 2.29
CA ARG A 112 -1.93 -16.44 2.68
C ARG A 112 -1.24 -15.73 3.87
N ARG A 113 -1.58 -16.21 5.08
CA ARG A 113 -0.81 -16.28 6.35
C ARG A 113 -0.25 -14.98 6.99
N ARG A 114 -0.62 -14.79 8.27
CA ARG A 114 -0.09 -13.84 9.28
C ARG A 114 1.44 -13.75 9.35
N ARG A 115 2.08 -12.66 8.91
CA ARG A 115 3.52 -12.35 9.20
C ARG A 115 3.79 -10.83 9.26
N ARG A 116 4.64 -10.40 10.21
CA ARG A 116 5.28 -9.04 10.24
C ARG A 116 6.39 -8.97 9.19
N VAL A 117 6.58 -7.79 8.60
CA VAL A 117 7.26 -7.60 7.32
C VAL A 117 8.29 -6.50 7.43
N VAL A 118 9.49 -6.73 6.90
CA VAL A 118 10.40 -5.69 6.40
C VAL A 118 11.00 -6.26 5.12
N LEU A 119 10.91 -5.53 4.01
CA LEU A 119 11.56 -5.89 2.74
C LEU A 119 12.61 -4.83 2.40
N PRO A 120 13.80 -5.20 1.92
CA PRO A 120 14.58 -4.38 1.02
C PRO A 120 14.12 -4.63 -0.42
N HIS A 121 13.84 -3.58 -1.20
CA HIS A 121 13.56 -3.69 -2.64
C HIS A 121 14.75 -3.20 -3.48
N THR A 122 14.81 -3.74 -4.69
CA THR A 122 15.52 -3.19 -5.85
C THR A 122 14.51 -2.45 -6.72
N ARG A 123 14.87 -1.24 -7.19
CA ARG A 123 14.03 -0.45 -8.10
C ARG A 123 13.83 -1.13 -9.44
N CYS A 124 12.62 -0.94 -9.98
CA CYS A 124 12.12 -1.23 -11.34
C CYS A 124 12.85 -2.34 -12.12
N GLY A 125 12.25 -3.54 -12.16
CA GLY A 125 12.62 -4.62 -13.08
C GLY A 125 13.19 -5.89 -12.43
N ALA A 126 12.42 -6.59 -11.59
CA ALA A 126 12.66 -8.00 -11.32
C ALA A 126 11.45 -8.67 -10.61
N GLY A 127 10.89 -9.67 -11.30
CA GLY A 127 10.33 -10.94 -10.81
C GLY A 127 9.50 -11.01 -9.53
N ALA A 128 8.45 -11.85 -9.57
CA ALA A 128 7.60 -12.20 -8.42
C ALA A 128 8.41 -12.46 -7.14
N ARG A 129 8.18 -11.66 -6.09
CA ARG A 129 8.96 -11.67 -4.85
C ARG A 129 8.28 -12.48 -3.75
N SER A 130 9.10 -13.18 -2.96
CA SER A 130 8.66 -13.96 -1.79
C SER A 130 9.00 -13.24 -0.49
N TRP A 131 8.12 -13.37 0.49
CA TRP A 131 8.19 -12.69 1.78
C TRP A 131 9.13 -13.42 2.74
N SER A 132 10.11 -12.73 3.30
CA SER A 132 10.97 -13.25 4.38
C SER A 132 10.90 -12.39 5.64
N LYS A 133 11.15 -13.00 6.81
CA LYS A 133 10.95 -12.42 8.14
C LYS A 133 12.22 -11.71 8.62
N ALA A 134 12.20 -10.39 8.81
CA ALA A 134 13.19 -9.71 9.64
C ALA A 134 12.65 -9.60 11.08
N ARG A 135 13.44 -10.04 12.08
CA ARG A 135 13.12 -9.83 13.50
C ARG A 135 13.71 -8.49 13.92
N GLY A 136 12.87 -7.54 14.32
CA GLY A 136 13.34 -6.42 15.14
C GLY A 136 13.84 -6.98 16.47
N ARG A 137 15.13 -6.81 16.77
CA ARG A 137 15.64 -7.04 18.13
C ARG A 137 15.21 -5.82 18.94
N ASN A 138 14.16 -5.94 19.75
CA ASN A 138 13.96 -4.98 20.83
C ASN A 138 15.10 -5.20 21.83
N ALA A 139 15.99 -4.21 21.92
CA ALA A 139 16.81 -4.01 23.10
C ALA A 139 15.84 -3.75 24.26
N ALA A 140 15.69 -4.76 25.12
CA ALA A 140 15.03 -4.61 26.38
C ALA A 140 15.78 -3.55 27.21
N HIS A 141 15.11 -2.45 27.55
CA HIS A 141 15.56 -1.56 28.61
C HIS A 141 14.42 -1.35 29.61
N ARG A 142 14.63 -2.03 30.75
CA ARG A 142 14.27 -1.71 32.14
C ARG A 142 12.80 -1.56 32.51
#